data_AF-A0A939XQV6-F1
#
_entry.id   AF-A0A939XQV6-F1
#
_cell.length_a   1.000
_cell.length_b   1.000
_cell.length_c   1.000
_cell.angle_alpha   90.00
_cell.angle_beta   90.00
_cell.angle_gamma   90.00
#
_symmetry.space_group_name_H-M   'P 1'
#
loop_
_entity.id
_entity.type
_entity.pdbx_description
1 polymer ?
#
loop_
_entity_poly.entity_id
_entity_poly.type
_entity_poly.pdbx_seq_one_letter_code
_entity_poly.pdbx_strand_id
1 'polypeptide(L)'
;MKRILPYLLALLMPLSIVACMQQGGTQLPADSQQGTVANQLFTPVEQEATQTQTNDAATPANEVKGDNKAKNDNQAKPDNEVKGDNSLTVSENGTYTDKDHVALYIHTYGHLPDNYITKAEAQNLGWDNTQGNLKKVAPGKSIGGDYFGNYEGQLPKAKKRKYYECDIDYKSGKRNAKRIIFSNDGLIFYTSDHYKTFQQLY
;
A
#
# COMPACT_ATOMS: atom_id res chain seq x y z
N MET A 1 23.79 52.50 29.41
CA MET A 1 24.69 53.21 28.47
C MET A 1 24.74 52.41 27.17
N LYS A 2 24.21 52.98 26.08
CA LYS A 2 24.11 52.38 24.75
C LYS A 2 25.38 52.70 23.96
N ARG A 3 25.96 51.73 23.24
CA ARG A 3 26.88 52.00 22.12
C ARG A 3 26.51 51.14 20.92
N ILE A 4 26.02 51.86 19.93
CA ILE A 4 25.70 51.53 18.54
C ILE A 4 26.92 51.91 17.70
N LEU A 5 27.35 51.05 16.76
CA LEU A 5 27.58 51.46 15.37
C LEU A 5 27.77 50.25 14.44
N PRO A 6 27.09 50.21 13.27
CA PRO A 6 27.24 49.19 12.24
C PRO A 6 28.28 49.60 11.18
N TYR A 7 29.03 48.63 10.65
CA TYR A 7 29.85 48.84 9.44
C TYR A 7 29.21 48.11 8.27
N LEU A 8 28.79 48.93 7.31
CA LEU A 8 28.32 48.58 5.98
C LEU A 8 29.46 48.96 5.03
N LEU A 9 30.09 47.98 4.38
CA LEU A 9 30.96 48.25 3.24
C LEU A 9 30.71 47.18 2.18
N ALA A 10 30.03 47.62 1.12
CA ALA A 10 29.81 46.88 -0.11
C ALA A 10 31.15 46.68 -0.84
N LEU A 11 31.39 45.47 -1.33
CA LEU A 11 32.38 45.23 -2.38
C LEU A 11 31.71 44.49 -3.54
N LEU A 12 31.71 45.18 -4.68
CA LEU A 12 31.15 44.84 -5.98
C LEU A 12 32.08 43.84 -6.72
N MET A 13 31.51 42.71 -7.21
CA MET A 13 31.69 42.04 -8.53
C MET A 13 33.13 41.78 -9.09
N PRO A 14 33.40 40.65 -9.81
CA PRO A 14 32.73 40.40 -11.09
C PRO A 14 32.27 38.97 -11.41
N LEU A 15 31.25 38.98 -12.24
CA LEU A 15 30.60 37.91 -12.99
C LEU A 15 31.54 37.39 -14.11
N SER A 16 31.93 36.12 -14.07
CA SER A 16 32.64 35.47 -15.19
C SER A 16 31.65 34.69 -16.04
N ILE A 17 31.31 35.25 -17.20
CA ILE A 17 30.61 34.58 -18.28
C ILE A 17 31.66 33.81 -19.09
N VAL A 18 31.56 32.49 -19.16
CA VAL A 18 32.26 31.69 -20.17
C VAL A 18 31.22 31.19 -21.17
N ALA A 19 31.13 31.89 -22.29
CA ALA A 19 30.47 31.45 -23.50
C ALA A 19 31.56 31.17 -24.55
N CYS A 20 31.79 29.90 -24.86
CA CYS A 20 32.52 29.52 -26.07
C CYS A 20 31.52 28.89 -27.04
N MET A 21 31.11 29.68 -28.01
CA MET A 21 30.49 29.23 -29.26
C MET A 21 31.60 28.87 -30.25
N GLN A 22 31.50 27.73 -30.94
CA GLN A 22 32.07 27.61 -32.27
C GLN A 22 31.21 26.68 -33.14
N GLN A 23 30.73 27.23 -34.25
CA GLN A 23 30.11 26.55 -35.38
C GLN A 23 31.18 26.21 -36.43
N GLY A 24 30.94 25.18 -37.25
CA GLY A 24 31.67 24.96 -38.50
C GLY A 24 31.44 23.56 -39.05
N GLY A 25 30.49 23.43 -39.99
CA GLY A 25 30.25 22.21 -40.75
C GLY A 25 31.03 22.17 -42.06
N THR A 26 31.21 20.95 -42.58
CA THR A 26 31.46 20.63 -43.99
C THR A 26 30.85 19.26 -44.31
N GLN A 27 30.12 19.18 -45.41
CA GLN A 27 29.43 18.02 -45.97
C GLN A 27 30.35 17.13 -46.83
N LEU A 28 30.11 15.79 -46.77
CA LEU A 28 30.00 14.73 -47.81
C LEU A 28 31.13 14.54 -48.86
N PRO A 29 31.43 13.30 -49.38
CA PRO A 29 30.51 12.33 -50.03
C PRO A 29 30.69 10.85 -49.56
N ALA A 30 29.67 9.98 -49.54
CA ALA A 30 29.07 9.12 -50.60
C ALA A 30 29.92 7.91 -51.07
N ASP A 31 29.53 6.70 -50.66
CA ASP A 31 29.55 5.41 -51.42
C ASP A 31 28.80 4.34 -50.58
N SER A 32 27.62 3.83 -50.98
CA SER A 32 27.35 2.56 -51.70
C SER A 32 27.65 1.30 -50.83
N GLN A 33 26.83 0.24 -50.68
CA GLN A 33 25.81 -0.40 -51.50
C GLN A 33 24.76 -1.21 -50.69
N GLN A 34 23.76 -1.68 -51.46
CA GLN A 34 22.56 -2.46 -51.19
C GLN A 34 22.69 -3.76 -50.38
N GLY A 35 21.58 -4.13 -49.71
CA GLY A 35 21.32 -5.46 -49.19
C GLY A 35 19.86 -5.64 -48.73
N THR A 36 18.93 -5.82 -49.67
CA THR A 36 17.67 -6.57 -49.50
C THR A 36 17.96 -7.96 -48.91
N VAL A 37 17.19 -8.47 -47.93
CA VAL A 37 16.11 -9.50 -48.06
C VAL A 37 15.47 -9.79 -46.68
N ALA A 38 14.15 -10.10 -46.70
CA ALA A 38 13.42 -11.02 -45.83
C ALA A 38 12.84 -10.53 -44.49
N ASN A 39 11.56 -10.12 -44.55
CA ASN A 39 10.55 -10.47 -43.55
C ASN A 39 10.62 -11.97 -43.25
N GLN A 40 10.82 -12.33 -41.99
CA GLN A 40 10.65 -13.70 -41.50
C GLN A 40 9.52 -13.71 -40.48
N LEU A 41 8.50 -14.48 -40.85
CA LEU A 41 7.32 -14.79 -40.07
C LEU A 41 7.72 -15.60 -38.83
N PHE A 42 7.21 -15.20 -37.67
CA PHE A 42 7.17 -16.10 -36.52
C PHE A 42 5.83 -16.84 -36.55
N THR A 43 5.87 -18.11 -36.94
CA THR A 43 4.79 -19.08 -36.74
C THR A 43 4.92 -19.74 -35.36
N PRO A 44 3.81 -20.09 -34.69
CA PRO A 44 3.84 -20.85 -33.44
C PRO A 44 4.14 -22.32 -33.73
N VAL A 45 5.04 -22.92 -32.95
CA VAL A 45 5.27 -24.38 -32.97
C VAL A 45 4.23 -25.06 -32.10
N GLU A 46 3.54 -25.97 -32.76
CA GLU A 46 2.58 -26.95 -32.27
C GLU A 46 3.32 -28.12 -31.62
N GLN A 47 2.89 -28.54 -30.43
CA GLN A 47 3.22 -29.84 -29.85
C GLN A 47 1.93 -30.52 -29.39
N GLU A 48 1.35 -31.35 -30.26
CA GLU A 48 0.67 -32.60 -29.90
C GLU A 48 1.74 -33.72 -29.91
N ALA A 49 1.68 -34.86 -29.23
CA ALA A 49 0.65 -35.69 -28.61
C ALA A 49 1.35 -36.46 -27.44
N THR A 50 0.75 -37.27 -26.56
CA THR A 50 -0.24 -38.33 -26.75
C THR A 50 -0.79 -38.77 -25.38
N GLN A 51 -2.06 -39.18 -25.41
CA GLN A 51 -2.86 -39.75 -24.33
C GLN A 51 -2.42 -41.16 -23.92
N THR A 52 -2.66 -41.54 -22.66
CA THR A 52 -3.11 -42.90 -22.32
C THR A 52 -4.19 -42.82 -21.25
N GLN A 53 -5.36 -43.39 -21.58
CA GLN A 53 -6.51 -43.64 -20.70
C GLN A 53 -6.25 -44.84 -19.79
N THR A 54 -6.81 -44.83 -18.58
CA THR A 54 -7.49 -46.01 -18.03
C THR A 54 -8.59 -45.58 -17.04
N ASN A 55 -9.68 -46.33 -17.13
CA ASN A 55 -10.98 -46.20 -16.48
C ASN A 55 -10.90 -46.42 -14.95
N ASP A 56 -11.87 -45.90 -14.19
CA ASP A 56 -12.85 -46.75 -13.49
C ASP A 56 -13.83 -45.93 -12.63
N ALA A 57 -15.06 -46.42 -12.63
CA ALA A 57 -16.21 -45.88 -11.94
C ALA A 57 -16.26 -46.30 -10.46
N ALA A 58 -16.73 -45.41 -9.57
CA ALA A 58 -17.55 -45.76 -8.41
C ALA A 58 -18.10 -44.52 -7.69
N THR A 59 -19.43 -44.39 -7.67
CA THR A 59 -20.21 -43.71 -6.62
C THR A 59 -20.48 -44.75 -5.51
N PRO A 60 -20.48 -44.38 -4.21
CA PRO A 60 -21.74 -44.16 -3.47
C PRO A 60 -21.65 -42.91 -2.55
N ALA A 61 -22.69 -42.06 -2.48
CA ALA A 61 -23.87 -42.17 -1.61
C ALA A 61 -23.61 -41.86 -0.11
N ASN A 62 -23.98 -40.63 0.26
CA ASN A 62 -24.71 -40.17 1.45
C ASN A 62 -25.08 -41.22 2.52
N GLU A 63 -24.72 -40.97 3.78
CA GLU A 63 -25.63 -41.25 4.92
C GLU A 63 -25.32 -40.38 6.15
N VAL A 64 -26.40 -39.87 6.74
CA VAL A 64 -26.51 -38.95 7.88
C VAL A 64 -26.92 -39.75 9.11
N LYS A 65 -26.27 -39.51 10.26
CA LYS A 65 -26.82 -39.69 11.62
C LYS A 65 -25.87 -38.97 12.58
N GLY A 66 -26.24 -37.97 13.39
CA GLY A 66 -27.50 -37.71 14.05
C GLY A 66 -27.37 -38.17 15.50
N ASP A 67 -27.04 -37.25 16.41
CA ASP A 67 -27.35 -37.35 17.85
C ASP A 67 -27.41 -35.94 18.47
N ASN A 68 -28.63 -35.42 18.59
CA ASN A 68 -28.99 -34.30 19.45
C ASN A 68 -29.29 -34.85 20.84
N LYS A 69 -28.75 -34.22 21.89
CA LYS A 69 -29.41 -34.20 23.20
C LYS A 69 -29.27 -32.84 23.86
N ALA A 70 -30.38 -32.12 23.85
CA ALA A 70 -30.60 -30.90 24.60
C ALA A 70 -30.58 -31.15 26.11
N LYS A 71 -30.08 -30.15 26.87
CA LYS A 71 -30.77 -29.73 28.08
C LYS A 71 -30.65 -28.21 28.25
N ASN A 72 -31.83 -27.61 28.15
CA ASN A 72 -32.19 -26.24 28.38
C ASN A 72 -32.30 -26.02 29.90
N ASP A 73 -31.78 -24.90 30.42
CA ASP A 73 -32.27 -24.28 31.64
C ASP A 73 -32.16 -22.74 31.44
N ASN A 74 -33.33 -22.12 31.28
CA ASN A 74 -33.54 -20.68 31.16
C ASN A 74 -33.40 -20.00 32.54
N GLN A 75 -32.76 -18.83 32.58
CA GLN A 75 -33.17 -17.78 33.53
C GLN A 75 -32.95 -16.38 32.93
N ALA A 76 -33.91 -15.51 33.22
CA ALA A 76 -34.33 -14.33 32.47
C ALA A 76 -33.42 -13.09 32.55
N LYS A 77 -33.42 -12.33 31.43
CA LYS A 77 -33.48 -10.84 31.21
C LYS A 77 -32.88 -9.89 32.28
N PRO A 78 -32.24 -8.77 31.86
CA PRO A 78 -32.92 -7.79 31.03
C PRO A 78 -32.20 -7.37 29.74
N ASP A 79 -32.99 -7.38 28.69
CA ASP A 79 -33.12 -6.39 27.63
C ASP A 79 -32.53 -5.02 27.93
N ASN A 80 -31.50 -4.68 27.16
CA ASN A 80 -31.38 -3.34 26.63
C ASN A 80 -30.80 -3.43 25.21
N GLU A 81 -31.66 -3.79 24.25
CA GLU A 81 -31.43 -3.44 22.85
C GLU A 81 -31.50 -1.92 22.74
N VAL A 82 -30.35 -1.26 22.86
CA VAL A 82 -30.19 0.05 22.23
C VAL A 82 -29.80 -0.23 20.79
N LYS A 83 -30.80 -0.40 19.92
CA LYS A 83 -30.64 -0.27 18.48
C LYS A 83 -30.42 1.22 18.17
N GLY A 84 -29.29 1.74 18.64
CA GLY A 84 -28.75 3.00 18.20
C GLY A 84 -28.31 2.82 16.77
N ASP A 85 -28.77 3.72 15.91
CA ASP A 85 -28.08 4.04 14.68
C ASP A 85 -26.62 4.40 15.03
N ASN A 86 -25.76 3.39 15.11
CA ASN A 86 -24.32 3.55 15.18
C ASN A 86 -23.82 3.88 13.77
N SER A 87 -24.27 5.01 13.22
CA SER A 87 -23.65 5.60 12.05
C SER A 87 -22.22 5.92 12.43
N LEU A 88 -21.28 5.15 11.87
CA LEU A 88 -19.86 5.38 12.05
C LEU A 88 -19.51 6.72 11.38
N THR A 89 -18.99 7.68 12.15
CA THR A 89 -18.63 9.03 11.64
C THR A 89 -17.17 9.35 11.93
N VAL A 90 -16.53 10.07 11.00
CA VAL A 90 -15.13 10.52 11.12
C VAL A 90 -15.00 12.01 10.81
N SER A 91 -14.12 12.69 11.53
CA SER A 91 -13.73 14.08 11.31
C SER A 91 -12.33 14.14 10.68
N GLU A 92 -12.08 15.06 9.75
CA GLU A 92 -10.79 15.21 9.08
C GLU A 92 -9.65 15.60 10.06
N ASN A 93 -9.96 16.31 11.15
CA ASN A 93 -8.99 16.59 12.22
C ASN A 93 -8.91 15.48 13.29
N GLY A 94 -9.61 14.37 13.08
CA GLY A 94 -9.67 13.24 13.99
C GLY A 94 -8.41 12.38 13.94
N THR A 95 -8.18 11.63 15.02
CA THR A 95 -7.10 10.66 15.11
C THR A 95 -7.70 9.27 15.31
N TYR A 96 -7.41 8.36 14.37
CA TYR A 96 -8.01 7.03 14.34
C TYR A 96 -6.92 5.98 14.21
N THR A 97 -7.16 4.80 14.80
CA THR A 97 -6.22 3.67 14.71
C THR A 97 -6.92 2.33 14.50
N ASP A 98 -8.22 2.24 14.74
CA ASP A 98 -8.99 1.02 14.52
C ASP A 98 -9.41 0.86 13.06
N LYS A 99 -9.72 -0.38 12.69
CA LYS A 99 -10.04 -0.79 11.31
C LYS A 99 -11.13 0.06 10.69
N ASP A 100 -12.25 0.23 11.38
CA ASP A 100 -13.46 0.76 10.76
C ASP A 100 -13.35 2.28 10.59
N HIS A 101 -12.87 3.01 11.60
CA HIS A 101 -12.69 4.45 11.46
C HIS A 101 -11.58 4.82 10.48
N VAL A 102 -10.45 4.10 10.46
CA VAL A 102 -9.37 4.39 9.51
C VAL A 102 -9.80 4.09 8.08
N ALA A 103 -10.51 2.98 7.83
CA ALA A 103 -11.05 2.68 6.52
C ALA A 103 -12.05 3.75 6.04
N LEU A 104 -12.99 4.13 6.90
CA LEU A 104 -13.97 5.18 6.59
C LEU A 104 -13.29 6.54 6.34
N TYR A 105 -12.27 6.88 7.13
CA TYR A 105 -11.49 8.10 6.96
C TYR A 105 -10.82 8.15 5.60
N ILE A 106 -10.09 7.09 5.22
CA ILE A 106 -9.40 7.01 3.93
C ILE A 106 -10.41 7.07 2.79
N HIS A 107 -11.54 6.37 2.93
CA HIS A 107 -12.62 6.41 1.93
C HIS A 107 -13.18 7.82 1.73
N THR A 108 -13.33 8.57 2.82
CA THR A 108 -13.96 9.90 2.82
C THR A 108 -13.01 11.00 2.34
N TYR A 109 -11.75 10.98 2.80
CA TYR A 109 -10.80 12.09 2.58
C TYR A 109 -9.68 11.75 1.59
N GLY A 110 -9.50 10.47 1.22
CA GLY A 110 -8.49 10.04 0.23
C GLY A 110 -7.04 10.06 0.74
N HIS A 111 -6.83 10.29 2.04
CA HIS A 111 -5.52 10.25 2.69
C HIS A 111 -5.61 9.65 4.10
N LEU A 112 -4.45 9.41 4.72
CA LEU A 112 -4.37 8.92 6.10
C LEU A 112 -4.63 10.07 7.10
N PRO A 113 -5.15 9.77 8.29
CA PRO A 113 -5.18 10.76 9.37
C PRO A 113 -3.77 11.11 9.86
N ASP A 114 -3.59 12.31 10.41
CA ASP A 114 -2.28 12.92 10.73
C ASP A 114 -1.46 12.16 11.79
N ASN A 115 -2.05 11.20 12.49
CA ASN A 115 -1.36 10.32 13.42
C ASN A 115 -0.56 9.20 12.72
N TYR A 116 -0.56 9.13 11.40
CA TYR A 116 0.29 8.23 10.63
C TYR A 116 1.56 8.94 10.13
N ILE A 117 2.67 8.22 10.18
CA ILE A 117 3.95 8.62 9.56
C ILE A 117 4.52 7.43 8.79
N THR A 118 5.24 7.70 7.72
CA THR A 118 5.91 6.66 6.92
C THR A 118 7.02 5.98 7.72
N LYS A 119 7.47 4.81 7.27
CA LYS A 119 8.64 4.13 7.86
C LYS A 119 9.87 5.04 7.84
N ALA A 120 10.09 5.78 6.74
CA ALA A 120 11.23 6.67 6.60
C ALA A 120 11.19 7.85 7.60
N GLU A 121 10.04 8.50 7.77
CA GLU A 121 9.86 9.56 8.76
C GLU A 121 10.10 9.04 10.18
N ALA A 122 9.55 7.88 10.51
CA ALA A 122 9.78 7.25 11.81
C ALA A 122 11.27 6.92 12.03
N GLN A 123 11.96 6.38 11.02
CA GLN A 123 13.38 6.07 11.08
C GLN A 123 14.23 7.33 11.30
N ASN A 124 13.87 8.45 10.65
CA ASN A 124 14.53 9.75 10.87
C ASN A 124 14.38 10.27 12.30
N LEU A 125 13.31 9.87 13.00
CA LEU A 125 13.11 10.16 14.43
C LEU A 125 13.86 9.19 15.36
N GLY A 126 14.54 8.17 14.82
CA GLY A 126 15.27 7.16 15.56
C GLY A 126 14.48 5.87 15.82
N TRP A 127 13.42 5.61 15.05
CA TRP A 127 12.68 4.36 15.14
C TRP A 127 13.51 3.17 14.64
N ASP A 128 13.59 2.16 15.49
CA ASP A 128 14.11 0.83 15.17
C ASP A 128 13.00 -0.20 15.42
N ASN A 129 12.59 -0.87 14.35
CA ASN A 129 11.54 -1.89 14.40
C ASN A 129 11.92 -3.09 15.29
N THR A 130 13.19 -3.45 15.37
CA THR A 130 13.67 -4.57 16.19
C THR A 130 13.51 -4.28 17.68
N GLN A 131 13.69 -3.01 18.07
CA GLN A 131 13.54 -2.51 19.44
C GLN A 131 12.08 -2.20 19.80
N GLY A 132 11.19 -2.04 18.81
CA GLY A 132 9.80 -1.67 19.06
C GLY A 132 9.66 -0.30 19.73
N ASN A 133 10.58 0.63 19.47
CA ASN A 133 10.70 1.91 20.17
C ASN A 133 9.86 3.05 19.57
N LEU A 134 8.92 2.77 18.65
CA LEU A 134 8.17 3.82 17.93
C LEU A 134 7.49 4.81 18.87
N LYS A 135 6.77 4.31 19.89
CA LYS A 135 6.10 5.17 20.87
C LYS A 135 7.05 6.10 21.64
N LYS A 136 8.34 5.73 21.78
CA LYS A 136 9.35 6.55 22.43
C LYS A 136 9.80 7.71 21.54
N VAL A 137 9.99 7.44 20.25
CA VAL A 137 10.55 8.41 19.30
C VAL A 137 9.48 9.23 18.57
N ALA A 138 8.27 8.70 18.44
CA ALA A 138 7.12 9.33 17.81
C ALA A 138 5.84 9.04 18.63
N PRO A 139 5.66 9.69 19.79
CA PRO A 139 4.49 9.49 20.64
C PRO A 139 3.18 9.76 19.90
N GLY A 140 2.22 8.84 20.03
CA GLY A 140 0.90 8.96 19.39
C GLY A 140 0.87 8.62 17.89
N LYS A 141 2.02 8.27 17.29
CA LYS A 141 2.10 7.93 15.86
C LYS A 141 1.99 6.43 15.59
N SER A 142 1.47 6.10 14.41
CA SER A 142 1.46 4.76 13.81
C SER A 142 2.18 4.78 12.46
N ILE A 143 2.64 3.62 12.00
CA ILE A 143 3.29 3.51 10.68
C ILE A 143 2.24 3.45 9.57
N GLY A 144 2.39 4.25 8.52
CA GLY A 144 1.54 4.16 7.33
C GLY A 144 1.90 5.15 6.24
N GLY A 145 1.38 4.87 5.04
CA GLY A 145 1.58 5.69 3.83
C GLY A 145 2.67 5.16 2.90
N ASP A 146 3.37 4.09 3.30
CA ASP A 146 4.36 3.43 2.45
C ASP A 146 3.70 2.65 1.30
N TYR A 147 4.40 2.55 0.17
CA TYR A 147 3.93 1.79 -1.00
C TYR A 147 3.79 0.29 -0.69
N PHE A 148 2.65 -0.28 -1.07
CA PHE A 148 2.40 -1.73 -1.01
C PHE A 148 2.51 -2.34 -2.41
N GLY A 149 3.49 -3.22 -2.60
CA GLY A 149 3.85 -3.73 -3.93
C GLY A 149 2.86 -4.69 -4.58
N ASN A 150 1.98 -5.35 -3.80
CA ASN A 150 1.08 -6.41 -4.30
C ASN A 150 1.81 -7.48 -5.16
N TYR A 151 2.99 -7.91 -4.71
CA TYR A 151 3.86 -8.83 -5.46
C TYR A 151 3.22 -10.21 -5.68
N GLU A 152 2.45 -10.68 -4.69
CA GLU A 152 1.70 -11.93 -4.77
C GLU A 152 0.42 -11.81 -5.62
N GLY A 153 0.03 -10.58 -6.01
CA GLY A 153 -1.11 -10.36 -6.90
C GLY A 153 -2.48 -10.67 -6.30
N GLN A 154 -2.60 -10.73 -4.97
CA GLN A 154 -3.86 -11.03 -4.29
C GLN A 154 -4.90 -9.89 -4.42
N LEU A 155 -4.45 -8.66 -4.69
CA LEU A 155 -5.35 -7.51 -4.87
C LEU A 155 -5.56 -7.17 -6.36
N PRO A 156 -6.75 -6.66 -6.75
CA PRO A 156 -7.06 -6.33 -8.15
C PRO A 156 -6.07 -5.34 -8.76
N LYS A 157 -5.54 -5.65 -9.96
CA LYS A 157 -4.61 -4.79 -10.70
C LYS A 157 -5.37 -3.94 -11.72
N ALA A 158 -4.95 -2.68 -11.88
CA ALA A 158 -5.43 -1.80 -12.94
C ALA A 158 -4.30 -0.85 -13.38
N LYS A 159 -4.40 -0.31 -14.60
CA LYS A 159 -3.40 0.63 -15.13
C LYS A 159 -3.33 1.86 -14.22
N LYS A 160 -2.12 2.24 -13.81
CA LYS A 160 -1.84 3.35 -12.86
C LYS A 160 -2.36 3.14 -11.43
N ARG A 161 -2.96 1.99 -11.10
CA ARG A 161 -3.31 1.67 -9.71
C ARG A 161 -2.04 1.42 -8.90
N LYS A 162 -1.96 2.07 -7.76
CA LYS A 162 -0.93 1.93 -6.74
C LYS A 162 -1.62 1.66 -5.43
N TYR A 163 -1.01 0.81 -4.62
CA TYR A 163 -1.48 0.52 -3.27
C TYR A 163 -0.50 1.10 -2.24
N TYR A 164 -1.04 1.43 -1.09
CA TYR A 164 -0.34 1.91 0.09
C TYR A 164 -0.83 1.14 1.31
N GLU A 165 -0.04 1.10 2.38
CA GLU A 165 -0.39 0.37 3.61
C GLU A 165 -0.34 1.26 4.85
N CYS A 166 -1.12 0.92 5.87
CA CYS A 166 -1.01 1.50 7.20
C CYS A 166 -1.30 0.48 8.32
N ASP A 167 -0.67 0.67 9.48
CA ASP A 167 -0.88 -0.12 10.69
C ASP A 167 -2.26 0.13 11.29
N ILE A 168 -2.86 -0.93 11.82
CA ILE A 168 -4.15 -0.88 12.52
C ILE A 168 -3.98 -1.41 13.94
N ASP A 169 -4.66 -0.78 14.90
CA ASP A 169 -4.61 -1.09 16.33
C ASP A 169 -3.19 -1.07 16.94
N TYR A 170 -2.24 -0.32 16.36
CA TYR A 170 -0.93 -0.15 16.98
C TYR A 170 -1.07 0.64 18.29
N LYS A 171 -0.45 0.15 19.37
CA LYS A 171 -0.47 0.81 20.69
C LYS A 171 0.94 1.09 21.24
N SER A 172 1.85 0.12 21.15
CA SER A 172 3.25 0.24 21.58
C SER A 172 4.06 -1.00 21.22
N GLY A 173 5.39 -0.93 21.34
CA GLY A 173 6.27 -2.07 21.14
C GLY A 173 6.45 -2.42 19.68
N LYS A 174 6.62 -3.72 19.39
CA LYS A 174 6.68 -4.23 18.02
C LYS A 174 5.34 -4.05 17.31
N ARG A 175 5.39 -3.82 16.00
CA ARG A 175 4.18 -3.71 15.17
C ARG A 175 3.42 -5.05 15.17
N ASN A 176 2.09 -4.97 15.15
CA ASN A 176 1.21 -6.14 15.10
C ASN A 176 0.99 -6.60 13.64
N ALA A 177 0.04 -7.51 13.42
CA ALA A 177 -0.23 -8.07 12.10
C ALA A 177 -1.30 -7.39 11.24
N LYS A 178 -1.96 -6.38 11.77
CA LYS A 178 -3.15 -5.79 11.18
C LYS A 178 -2.80 -4.60 10.29
N ARG A 179 -3.32 -4.58 9.06
CA ARG A 179 -3.09 -3.50 8.10
C ARG A 179 -4.34 -3.16 7.32
N ILE A 180 -4.47 -1.89 6.95
CA ILE A 180 -5.28 -1.49 5.81
C ILE A 180 -4.37 -1.33 4.60
N ILE A 181 -4.82 -1.83 3.45
CA ILE A 181 -4.24 -1.56 2.14
C ILE A 181 -5.23 -0.72 1.35
N PHE A 182 -4.83 0.46 0.90
CA PHE A 182 -5.71 1.36 0.15
C PHE A 182 -5.08 1.76 -1.17
N SER A 183 -5.90 1.91 -2.21
CA SER A 183 -5.42 2.32 -3.52
C SER A 183 -5.60 3.81 -3.75
N ASN A 184 -4.83 4.34 -4.70
CA ASN A 184 -5.00 5.73 -5.17
C ASN A 184 -6.30 5.96 -5.96
N ASP A 185 -7.08 4.92 -6.22
CA ASP A 185 -8.36 4.96 -6.93
C ASP A 185 -9.55 4.46 -6.08
N GLY A 186 -9.39 4.41 -4.76
CA GLY A 186 -10.50 4.28 -3.80
C GLY A 186 -10.81 2.88 -3.27
N LEU A 187 -10.07 1.85 -3.67
CA LEU A 187 -10.22 0.51 -3.10
C LEU A 187 -9.59 0.43 -1.71
N ILE A 188 -10.24 -0.25 -0.78
CA ILE A 188 -9.73 -0.42 0.58
C ILE A 188 -9.90 -1.88 1.02
N PHE A 189 -8.80 -2.47 1.47
CA PHE A 189 -8.73 -3.82 1.97
C PHE A 189 -8.16 -3.85 3.39
N TYR A 190 -8.51 -4.88 4.15
CA TYR A 190 -7.97 -5.15 5.46
C TYR A 190 -7.36 -6.55 5.53
N THR A 191 -6.25 -6.67 6.24
CA THR A 191 -5.62 -7.94 6.63
C THR A 191 -5.39 -7.94 8.13
N SER A 192 -5.67 -9.06 8.79
CA SER A 192 -5.36 -9.28 10.22
C SER A 192 -4.21 -10.26 10.45
N ASP A 193 -3.62 -10.80 9.39
CA ASP A 193 -2.81 -12.02 9.42
C ASP A 193 -1.46 -11.88 8.71
N HIS A 194 -0.88 -10.66 8.70
CA HIS A 194 0.35 -10.33 7.98
C HIS A 194 0.22 -10.60 6.47
N TYR A 195 -0.78 -10.00 5.82
CA TYR A 195 -0.93 -9.99 4.36
C TYR A 195 -1.23 -11.37 3.74
N LYS A 196 -1.65 -12.37 4.54
CA LYS A 196 -1.97 -13.70 4.01
C LYS A 196 -3.35 -13.73 3.35
N THR A 197 -4.30 -13.00 3.92
CA THR A 197 -5.65 -12.85 3.37
C THR A 197 -6.11 -11.39 3.44
N PHE A 198 -7.02 -11.03 2.54
CA PHE A 198 -7.57 -9.68 2.43
C PHE A 198 -9.10 -9.71 2.38
N GLN A 199 -9.72 -8.84 3.18
CA GLN A 199 -11.14 -8.52 3.12
C GLN A 199 -11.30 -7.16 2.45
N GLN A 200 -12.08 -7.06 1.37
CA GLN A 200 -12.46 -5.77 0.81
C GLN A 200 -13.46 -5.06 1.72
N LEU A 201 -13.22 -3.79 2.00
CA LEU A 201 -14.07 -2.92 2.81
C LEU A 201 -14.80 -1.88 1.95
N TYR A 202 -14.11 -1.32 0.95
CA TYR A 202 -14.62 -0.35 -0.01
C TYR A 202 -14.09 -0.67 -1.42
#